data_AF-A0A7G8VUJ6-F1
#
_entry.id   AF-A0A7G8VUJ6-F1
#
_cell.length_a   1.000
_cell.length_b   1.000
_cell.length_c   1.000
_cell.angle_alpha   90.00
_cell.angle_beta   90.00
_cell.angle_gamma   90.00
#
_symmetry.space_group_name_H-M   'P 1'
#
loop_
_entity.id
_entity.type
_entity.pdbx_description
1 polymer ?
#
loop_
_entity_poly.entity_id
_entity_poly.type
_entity_poly.pdbx_seq_one_letter_code
_entity_poly.pdbx_strand_id
1 'polypeptide(L)' 'MFRGTVSQTSMYPREVVRDALSRNSSALLLVHCHPSGRATPSRADEVLTSTLKSALSLVNVRVPARHS' A
#
# COMPACT_ATOMS: atom_id res chain seq x y z
N MET A 1 4.91 -3.18 -10.00
CA MET A 1 5.65 -2.34 -9.03
C MET A 1 5.30 -0.88 -9.32
N PHE A 2 4.65 -0.18 -8.40
CA PHE A 2 4.44 1.27 -8.54
C PHE A 2 5.74 1.97 -8.13
N ARG A 3 6.22 2.88 -8.99
CA ARG A 3 7.40 3.70 -8.73
C ARG A 3 6.99 5.15 -8.78
N GLY A 4 7.34 5.91 -7.75
CA GLY A 4 7.40 7.35 -7.86
C GLY A 4 8.45 7.92 -6.94
N THR A 5 8.58 9.23 -7.02
CA THR A 5 9.70 10.01 -6.48
C THR A 5 9.52 10.31 -5.01
N VAL A 6 10.67 10.62 -4.37
CA VAL A 6 10.92 10.84 -2.94
C VAL A 6 9.94 11.79 -2.22
N SER A 7 9.08 12.52 -2.92
CA SER A 7 8.14 13.46 -2.29
C SER A 7 6.65 13.15 -2.44
N GLN A 8 6.23 12.25 -3.33
CA GLN A 8 4.87 11.68 -3.41
C GLN A 8 4.75 10.90 -4.72
N THR A 9 4.62 9.59 -4.64
CA THR A 9 3.98 8.84 -5.73
C THR A 9 2.49 9.04 -5.56
N SER A 10 1.79 9.55 -6.57
CA SER A 10 0.33 9.51 -6.60
C SER A 10 -0.14 8.05 -6.74
N MET A 11 -0.08 7.29 -5.65
CA MET A 11 -0.63 5.95 -5.58
C MET A 11 -2.13 6.10 -5.45
N TYR A 12 -2.85 5.71 -6.50
CA TYR A 12 -4.31 5.74 -6.49
C TYR A 12 -4.85 4.39 -6.00
N PRO A 13 -5.62 4.35 -4.90
CA PRO A 13 -6.16 3.09 -4.37
C PRO A 13 -6.91 2.25 -5.42
N ARG A 14 -7.63 2.90 -6.35
CA ARG A 14 -8.34 2.21 -7.43
C ARG A 14 -7.42 1.36 -8.32
N GLU A 15 -6.20 1.83 -8.58
CA GLU A 15 -5.25 1.14 -9.46
C GLU A 15 -4.65 -0.08 -8.74
N VAL A 16 -4.47 0.02 -7.42
CA VAL A 16 -4.02 -1.09 -6.57
C VAL A 16 -5.10 -2.17 -6.48
N VAL A 17 -6.35 -1.79 -6.28
CA VAL A 17 -7.49 -2.73 -6.27
C VAL A 17 -7.64 -3.43 -7.63
N ARG A 18 -7.56 -2.66 -8.73
CA ARG A 18 -7.64 -3.22 -10.09
C ARG A 18 -6.52 -4.25 -10.34
N ASP A 19 -5.28 -3.92 -9.98
CA ASP A 19 -4.15 -4.84 -10.17
C ASP A 19 -4.30 -6.10 -9.29
N ALA A 20 -4.75 -5.95 -8.03
CA ALA A 20 -5.00 -7.08 -7.13
C ALA A 20 -6.04 -8.05 -7.70
N LEU A 21 -7.16 -7.54 -8.20
CA LEU A 21 -8.21 -8.33 -8.83
C LEU A 21 -7.72 -9.00 -10.12
N SER A 22 -7.01 -8.25 -10.98
CA SER A 22 -6.50 -8.79 -12.24
C SER A 22 -5.52 -9.96 -12.06
N ARG A 23 -4.85 -10.00 -10.91
CA ARG A 23 -3.89 -11.05 -10.54
C ARG A 23 -4.50 -12.16 -9.68
N ASN A 24 -5.80 -12.08 -9.37
CA ASN A 24 -6.46 -12.98 -8.41
C ASN A 24 -5.71 -13.06 -7.07
N SER A 25 -5.15 -11.94 -6.61
CA SER A 25 -4.34 -11.88 -5.39
C SER A 25 -5.21 -12.13 -4.16
N SER A 26 -4.79 -13.03 -3.28
CA SER A 26 -5.46 -13.26 -1.98
C SER A 26 -4.95 -12.33 -0.88
N ALA A 27 -3.78 -11.71 -1.08
CA ALA A 27 -3.19 -10.75 -0.17
C ALA A 27 -2.19 -9.82 -0.87
N LEU A 28 -1.92 -8.66 -0.27
CA LEU A 28 -0.89 -7.72 -0.67
C LEU A 28 -0.02 -7.31 0.53
N LEU A 29 1.29 -7.25 0.31
CA LEU A 29 2.24 -6.65 1.25
C LEU A 29 2.52 -5.20 0.82
N LEU A 30 2.28 -4.25 1.72
CA LEU A 30 2.59 -2.84 1.49
C LEU A 30 3.99 -2.54 2.03
N VAL A 31 4.83 -1.92 1.20
CA VAL A 31 6.19 -1.53 1.55
C VAL A 31 6.42 -0.10 1.10
N HIS A 32 6.79 0.76 2.06
CA HIS A 32 7.24 2.11 1.82
C HIS A 32 8.71 2.16 2.24
N CYS A 33 9.61 2.54 1.32
CA CYS A 33 11.03 2.69 1.62
C CYS A 33 11.35 4.19 1.69
N HIS A 34 11.86 4.65 2.84
CA HIS A 34 12.40 6.00 2.95
C HIS A 34 13.89 5.99 2.58
N PRO A 35 14.35 6.80 1.60
CA PRO A 35 15.77 6.90 1.25
C PRO A 35 16.66 7.34 2.41
N SER A 36 16.06 8.00 3.41
CA SER A 36 16.72 8.42 4.65
C SER A 36 17.07 7.26 5.61
N GLY A 37 16.64 6.03 5.32
CA GLY A 37 16.90 4.86 6.15
C GLY A 37 16.08 4.77 7.44
N ARG A 38 15.20 5.75 7.71
CA ARG A 38 14.30 5.71 8.87
C ARG A 38 13.07 4.87 8.55
N ALA A 39 12.78 3.90 9.41
CA ALA A 39 11.60 3.02 9.29
C ALA A 39 10.32 3.64 9.88
N THR A 40 10.40 4.86 10.44
CA THR A 40 9.23 5.54 11.00
C THR A 40 8.32 5.99 9.86
N PRO A 41 7.08 5.49 9.78
CA PRO A 41 6.14 5.93 8.75
C PRO A 41 5.81 7.41 8.94
N SER A 42 5.66 8.15 7.85
CA SER A 42 5.09 9.48 7.91
C SER A 42 3.57 9.39 8.11
N ARG A 43 2.95 10.49 8.53
CA ARG A 43 1.48 10.57 8.62
C ARG A 43 0.79 10.29 7.28
N ALA A 44 1.43 10.67 6.17
CA ALA A 44 0.91 10.39 4.83
C ALA A 44 0.93 8.88 4.53
N ASP A 45 1.98 8.17 4.94
CA ASP A 45 2.09 6.72 4.78
C ASP A 45 1.03 5.98 5.61
N GLU A 46 0.76 6.44 6.84
CA GLU A 46 -0.30 5.89 7.69
C GLU A 46 -1.68 6.04 7.05
N VAL A 47 -2.00 7.24 6.56
CA VAL A 47 -3.28 7.52 5.89
C VAL A 47 -3.43 6.67 4.64
N LEU A 48 -2.40 6.62 3.79
CA LEU A 48 -2.41 5.81 2.57
C LEU A 48 -2.58 4.32 2.89
N THR A 49 -1.83 3.81 3.87
CA THR A 49 -1.93 2.41 4.32
C THR A 49 -3.35 2.08 4.80
N SER A 50 -3.96 2.97 5.57
CA SER A 50 -5.34 2.81 6.05
C SER A 50 -6.34 2.80 4.89
N THR A 51 -6.23 3.74 3.95
CA THR A 51 -7.09 3.80 2.76
C THR A 51 -6.99 2.53 1.92
N LEU A 52 -5.78 2.00 1.70
CA LEU A 52 -5.57 0.77 0.94
C LEU A 52 -6.15 -0.45 1.66
N LYS A 53 -5.96 -0.56 2.98
CA LYS A 53 -6.56 -1.64 3.79
C LYS A 53 -8.08 -1.67 3.64
N SER A 54 -8.73 -0.51 3.79
CA SER A 54 -10.19 -0.39 3.66
C SER A 54 -10.68 -0.70 2.24
N ALA A 55 -9.97 -0.26 1.21
CA ALA A 55 -10.37 -0.54 -0.18
C ALA A 55 -10.21 -2.03 -0.55
N LEU A 56 -9.10 -2.65 -0.14
CA LEU A 56 -8.81 -4.06 -0.44
C LEU A 56 -9.71 -5.03 0.35
N SER A 57 -10.17 -4.65 1.55
CA SER A 57 -11.11 -5.49 2.31
C SER A 57 -12.46 -5.63 1.61
N LEU A 58 -12.91 -4.62 0.86
CA LEU A 58 -14.17 -4.68 0.10
C LEU A 58 -14.15 -5.75 -1.00
N VAL A 59 -12.96 -6.19 -1.42
CA VAL A 59 -12.76 -7.20 -2.46
C VAL A 59 -12.07 -8.46 -1.93
N ASN A 60 -12.11 -8.69 -0.62
CA ASN A 60 -11.55 -9.86 0.05
C ASN A 60 -10.03 -10.06 -0.17
N VAL A 61 -9.28 -8.98 -0.41
CA VAL A 61 -7.82 -9.02 -0.50
C VAL A 61 -7.23 -8.57 0.84
N ARG A 62 -6.44 -9.45 1.47
CA ARG A 62 -5.87 -9.18 2.80
C ARG A 62 -4.63 -8.31 2.72
N VAL A 63 -4.43 -7.45 3.72
CA VAL A 63 -3.17 -6.72 3.92
C VAL A 63 -2.63 -7.06 5.31
N PRO A 64 -1.70 -8.03 5.42
CA PRO A 64 -1.16 -8.44 6.69
C PRO A 64 -0.42 -7.27 7.35
N ALA A 65 -0.57 -7.11 8.67
CA ALA A 65 0.37 -6.29 9.42
C ALA A 65 1.73 -7.02 9.42
N ARG A 66 2.83 -6.29 9.22
CA ARG A 66 4.15 -6.85 9.57
C ARG A 66 4.15 -7.09 11.07
N HIS A 67 4.49 -8.31 11.50
CA HIS A 67 4.89 -8.55 12.88
C HIS A 67 6.16 -7.73 13.14
N SER A 68 6.14 -7.02 14.27
CA SER A 68 7.21 -6.16 14.79
C SER A 68 8.55 -6.88 14.86
#